data_AF-A0A920G055-F1
#
_entry.id   AF-A0A920G055-F1
#
_cell.length_a   1.000
_cell.length_b   1.000
_cell.length_c   1.000
_cell.angle_alpha   90.00
_cell.angle_beta   90.00
_cell.angle_gamma   90.00
#
_symmetry.space_group_name_H-M   'P 1'
#
loop_
_entity.id
_entity.type
_entity.pdbx_description
1 polymer ?
#
loop_
_entity_poly.entity_id
_entity_poly.type
_entity_poly.pdbx_seq_one_letter_code
_entity_poly.pdbx_strand_id
1 'polypeptide(L)'
;MKKIKFLIFLLALSSCNQYLGTVDPDYTPTNEVTEILSDLDKNNLRLEVEFGDIIFPKAVNPSLNINNLEIEKIININKNSIVNFVNEKIIVSKDKTIYLIDKNNQNKFEYELNLNKDEKTISIFEFNEDIHILTNRSRIFVIDGQNISELADYDIL
;
A
#
# COMPACT_ATOMS: atom_id res chain seq x y z
N MET A 1 10.01 6.11 40.31
CA MET A 1 8.98 7.04 39.75
C MET A 1 8.45 6.67 38.36
N LYS A 2 9.11 5.81 37.54
CA LYS A 2 8.60 5.44 36.20
C LYS A 2 7.33 4.57 36.24
N LYS A 3 7.21 3.63 37.19
CA LYS A 3 6.06 2.70 37.27
C LYS A 3 4.73 3.38 37.62
N ILE A 4 4.75 4.45 38.42
CA ILE A 4 3.55 5.24 38.77
C ILE A 4 3.01 6.04 37.56
N LYS A 5 3.90 6.52 36.68
CA LYS A 5 3.49 7.25 35.47
C LYS A 5 2.71 6.35 34.50
N PHE A 6 3.10 5.08 34.37
CA PHE A 6 2.38 4.11 33.53
C PHE A 6 0.99 3.77 34.07
N LEU A 7 0.82 3.74 35.40
CA LEU A 7 -0.47 3.47 36.03
C LEU A 7 -1.48 4.60 35.76
N ILE A 8 -1.04 5.86 35.84
CA ILE A 8 -1.86 7.04 35.54
C ILE A 8 -2.22 7.07 34.05
N PHE A 9 -1.28 6.71 33.18
CA PHE A 9 -1.53 6.62 31.73
C PHE A 9 -2.55 5.53 31.37
N LEU A 10 -2.50 4.37 32.04
CA LEU A 10 -3.49 3.29 31.86
C LEU A 10 -4.89 3.69 32.35
N LEU A 11 -4.98 4.44 33.45
CA LEU A 11 -6.26 4.97 33.94
C LEU A 11 -6.88 5.97 32.94
N ALA A 12 -6.07 6.84 32.34
CA ALA A 12 -6.53 7.79 31.32
C ALA A 12 -6.98 7.11 30.01
N LEU A 13 -6.39 5.98 29.64
CA LEU A 13 -6.82 5.20 28.48
C LEU A 13 -8.17 4.49 28.72
N SER A 14 -8.45 4.07 29.95
CA SER A 14 -9.74 3.44 30.30
C SER A 14 -10.94 4.41 30.23
N SER A 15 -10.71 5.73 30.32
CA SER A 15 -11.74 6.75 30.13
C SER A 15 -12.07 7.03 28.65
N CYS A 16 -11.30 6.54 27.68
CA CYS A 16 -11.65 6.66 26.25
C CYS A 16 -12.85 5.79 25.84
N ASN A 17 -13.32 4.88 26.71
CA ASN A 17 -14.57 4.15 26.48
C ASN A 17 -15.82 5.03 26.60
N GLN A 18 -15.72 6.30 27.02
CA GLN A 18 -16.86 7.22 27.02
C GLN A 18 -17.09 7.93 25.67
N TYR A 19 -16.12 7.86 24.73
CA TYR A 19 -16.26 8.50 23.42
C TYR A 19 -16.73 7.54 22.31
N LEU A 20 -16.78 6.25 22.59
CA LEU A 20 -17.50 5.27 21.79
C LEU A 20 -18.82 5.01 22.50
N GLY A 21 -19.81 5.86 22.24
CA GLY A 21 -21.17 5.63 22.73
C GLY A 21 -21.63 4.22 22.37
N THR A 22 -22.24 3.52 23.32
CA THR A 22 -22.95 2.28 23.02
C THR A 22 -24.20 2.63 22.23
N VAL A 23 -24.20 2.27 20.94
CA VAL A 23 -25.39 2.36 20.10
C VAL A 23 -26.36 1.29 20.58
N ASP A 24 -27.57 1.68 20.94
CA ASP A 24 -28.62 0.72 21.31
C ASP A 24 -28.82 -0.25 20.13
N PRO A 25 -29.00 -1.57 20.37
CA PRO A 25 -29.20 -2.55 19.30
C PRO A 25 -30.34 -2.19 18.34
N ASP A 26 -31.34 -1.46 18.85
CA ASP A 26 -32.53 -1.03 18.13
C ASP A 26 -32.53 0.48 17.82
N TYR A 27 -31.36 1.13 17.86
CA TYR A 27 -31.24 2.53 17.51
C TYR A 27 -31.63 2.75 16.05
N THR A 28 -32.77 3.41 15.85
CA THR A 28 -33.16 3.94 14.55
C THR A 28 -32.76 5.41 14.52
N PRO A 29 -31.87 5.83 13.60
CA PRO A 29 -31.47 7.23 13.50
C PRO A 29 -32.71 8.11 13.31
N THR A 30 -32.94 9.04 14.24
CA THR A 30 -34.07 9.99 14.17
C THR A 30 -33.79 11.16 13.24
N ASN A 31 -32.53 11.46 12.99
CA ASN A 31 -32.14 12.57 12.13
C ASN A 31 -32.07 12.09 10.68
N GLU A 32 -32.64 12.86 9.77
CA GLU A 32 -32.46 12.60 8.34
C GLU A 32 -30.99 12.80 7.96
N VAL A 33 -30.50 12.00 7.01
CA VAL A 33 -29.09 12.02 6.54
C VAL A 33 -28.64 13.44 6.17
N THR A 34 -29.57 14.24 5.64
CA THR A 34 -29.40 15.65 5.26
C THR A 34 -29.00 16.55 6.43
N GLU A 35 -29.51 16.28 7.63
CA GLU A 35 -29.27 17.08 8.83
C GLU A 35 -27.88 16.81 9.40
N ILE A 36 -27.44 15.55 9.41
CA ILE A 36 -26.10 15.12 9.85
C ILE A 36 -24.99 15.74 8.98
N LEU A 37 -25.24 15.87 7.68
CA LEU A 37 -24.29 16.44 6.72
C LEU A 37 -24.28 17.98 6.70
N SER A 38 -25.31 18.63 7.24
CA SER A 38 -25.42 20.10 7.26
C SER A 38 -24.45 20.77 8.25
N ASP A 39 -24.02 20.06 9.30
CA ASP A 39 -23.02 20.56 10.26
C ASP A 39 -21.58 20.52 9.71
N LEU A 40 -21.36 19.78 8.61
CA LEU A 40 -20.07 19.73 7.91
C LEU A 40 -19.78 21.06 7.19
N ASP A 41 -20.81 21.74 6.67
CA ASP A 41 -20.68 23.06 6.03
C ASP A 41 -20.34 24.18 7.04
N LYS A 42 -20.64 24.00 8.33
CA LYS A 42 -20.35 24.98 9.39
C LYS A 42 -18.88 25.04 9.80
N ASN A 43 -18.12 23.99 9.54
CA ASN A 43 -16.80 23.79 10.13
C ASN A 43 -15.61 24.08 9.20
N ASN A 44 -15.80 24.73 8.03
CA ASN A 44 -14.71 25.07 7.09
C ASN A 44 -13.71 23.92 6.79
N LEU A 45 -14.06 22.67 7.10
CA LEU A 45 -13.27 21.46 6.87
C LEU A 45 -13.64 20.84 5.53
N ARG A 46 -13.98 21.68 4.55
CA ARG A 46 -14.08 21.28 3.14
C ARG A 46 -12.68 20.94 2.63
N LEU A 47 -12.18 19.77 3.01
CA LEU A 47 -11.51 18.97 2.01
C LEU A 47 -12.64 18.57 1.07
N GLU A 48 -12.65 19.21 -0.10
CA GLU A 48 -13.58 19.01 -1.21
C GLU A 48 -13.37 17.60 -1.78
N VAL A 49 -13.61 16.60 -0.95
CA VAL A 49 -13.63 15.21 -1.33
C VAL A 49 -15.09 14.92 -1.61
N GLU A 50 -15.49 15.09 -2.87
CA GLU A 50 -16.79 14.62 -3.32
C GLU A 50 -16.84 13.11 -3.06
N PHE A 51 -17.62 12.68 -2.07
CA PHE A 51 -17.84 11.25 -1.79
C PHE A 51 -18.34 10.49 -3.01
N GLY A 52 -19.01 11.19 -3.94
CA GLY A 52 -19.36 10.67 -5.26
C GLY A 52 -18.14 10.16 -6.03
N ASP A 53 -16.99 10.83 -5.93
CA ASP A 53 -15.74 10.46 -6.60
C ASP A 53 -14.98 9.35 -5.84
N ILE A 54 -15.32 9.10 -4.58
CA ILE A 54 -14.83 7.91 -3.85
C ILE A 54 -15.61 6.67 -4.27
N ILE A 55 -16.95 6.77 -4.32
CA ILE A 55 -17.83 5.64 -4.63
C ILE A 55 -17.84 5.35 -6.14
N PHE A 56 -17.74 6.41 -6.95
CA PHE A 56 -17.69 6.37 -8.41
C PHE A 56 -16.49 7.20 -8.87
N PRO A 57 -15.27 6.63 -8.85
CA PRO A 57 -14.07 7.35 -9.25
C PRO A 57 -14.25 7.94 -10.64
N LYS A 58 -14.31 9.28 -10.69
CA LYS A 58 -14.24 10.01 -11.95
C LYS A 58 -12.85 9.76 -12.54
N ALA A 59 -12.80 9.47 -13.82
CA ALA A 59 -11.53 9.38 -14.53
C ALA A 59 -10.82 10.74 -14.43
N VAL A 60 -9.76 10.81 -13.60
CA VAL A 60 -8.87 11.96 -13.57
C VAL A 60 -8.16 11.99 -14.91
N ASN A 61 -8.29 13.11 -15.61
CA ASN A 61 -7.73 13.32 -16.94
C ASN A 61 -6.22 13.02 -16.91
N PRO A 62 -5.73 11.96 -17.57
CA PRO A 62 -4.33 11.57 -17.45
C PRO A 62 -3.53 12.43 -18.43
N SER A 63 -3.07 13.60 -17.98
CA SER A 63 -1.93 14.23 -18.65
C SER A 63 -0.61 13.52 -18.29
N LEU A 64 -0.68 12.30 -17.75
CA LEU A 64 0.36 11.29 -17.87
C LEU A 64 0.38 10.84 -19.32
N ASN A 65 1.30 11.39 -20.12
CA ASN A 65 1.58 10.87 -21.46
C ASN A 65 2.22 9.48 -21.32
N ILE A 66 1.38 8.44 -21.38
CA ILE A 66 1.76 7.02 -21.32
C ILE A 66 2.20 6.50 -22.72
N ASN A 67 2.20 7.37 -23.75
CA ASN A 67 2.26 6.95 -25.15
C ASN A 67 3.62 6.39 -25.61
N ASN A 68 4.60 6.26 -24.72
CA ASN A 68 5.86 5.60 -25.06
C ASN A 68 5.88 4.12 -24.62
N LEU A 69 4.85 3.64 -23.91
CA LEU A 69 4.65 2.22 -23.55
C LEU A 69 3.19 1.98 -23.15
N GLU A 70 2.33 1.72 -24.13
CA GLU A 70 0.94 1.28 -23.90
C GLU A 70 0.93 -0.21 -23.53
N ILE A 71 0.94 -0.52 -22.22
CA ILE A 71 0.40 -1.82 -21.79
C ILE A 71 -1.13 -1.69 -21.89
N GLU A 72 -1.66 -1.90 -23.08
CA GLU A 72 -3.10 -1.81 -23.35
C GLU A 72 -3.90 -2.83 -22.53
N LYS A 73 -3.33 -4.02 -22.34
CA LYS A 73 -3.98 -5.13 -21.64
C LYS A 73 -2.98 -6.18 -21.17
N ILE A 74 -3.06 -6.55 -19.88
CA ILE A 74 -2.44 -7.77 -19.38
C ILE A 74 -3.44 -8.92 -19.60
N ILE A 75 -3.19 -9.75 -20.61
CA ILE A 75 -4.08 -10.88 -20.96
C ILE A 75 -3.88 -12.10 -20.06
N ASN A 76 -2.67 -12.28 -19.52
CA ASN A 76 -2.30 -13.41 -18.67
C ASN A 76 -1.01 -13.10 -17.91
N ILE A 77 -0.93 -13.54 -16.67
CA ILE A 77 0.29 -13.57 -15.85
C ILE A 77 0.40 -15.00 -15.32
N ASN A 78 1.61 -15.55 -15.28
CA ASN A 78 1.82 -16.85 -14.65
C ASN A 78 1.30 -16.79 -13.20
N LYS A 79 0.55 -17.81 -12.76
CA LYS A 79 -0.04 -17.86 -11.40
C LYS A 79 0.98 -17.61 -10.27
N ASN A 80 2.26 -17.93 -10.51
CA ASN A 80 3.34 -17.78 -9.53
C ASN A 80 4.12 -16.46 -9.70
N SER A 81 3.71 -15.60 -10.62
CA SER A 81 4.33 -14.31 -10.84
C SER A 81 3.66 -13.22 -10.01
N ILE A 82 4.46 -12.26 -9.58
CA ILE A 82 4.00 -11.04 -8.90
C ILE A 82 4.32 -9.87 -9.78
N VAL A 83 3.33 -9.01 -10.01
CA VAL A 83 3.49 -7.79 -10.79
C VAL A 83 3.20 -6.61 -9.88
N ASN A 84 4.08 -5.63 -9.88
CA ASN A 84 3.84 -4.37 -9.22
C ASN A 84 4.25 -3.17 -10.10
N PHE A 85 3.60 -2.05 -9.88
CA PHE A 85 3.82 -0.77 -10.55
C PHE A 85 4.26 0.24 -9.50
N VAL A 86 5.52 0.67 -9.56
CA VAL A 86 6.15 1.52 -8.55
C VAL A 86 7.00 2.57 -9.26
N ASN A 87 6.82 3.85 -8.98
CA ASN A 87 7.63 4.95 -9.51
C ASN A 87 7.90 4.88 -11.04
N GLU A 88 6.84 4.79 -11.85
CA GLU A 88 6.94 4.66 -13.31
C GLU A 88 7.75 3.42 -13.78
N LYS A 89 7.97 2.45 -12.89
CA LYS A 89 8.60 1.16 -13.20
C LYS A 89 7.57 0.05 -13.07
N ILE A 90 7.66 -0.91 -13.98
CA ILE A 90 6.88 -2.14 -13.93
C ILE A 90 7.84 -3.24 -13.48
N ILE A 91 7.51 -3.90 -12.39
CA ILE A 91 8.36 -4.92 -11.79
C ILE A 91 7.59 -6.23 -11.81
N VAL A 92 8.18 -7.25 -12.43
CA VAL A 92 7.59 -8.58 -12.55
C VAL A 92 8.54 -9.60 -11.94
N SER A 93 8.09 -10.27 -10.88
CA SER A 93 8.75 -11.48 -10.40
C SER A 93 8.21 -12.69 -11.14
N LYS A 94 9.11 -13.54 -11.62
CA LYS A 94 8.81 -14.86 -12.18
C LYS A 94 9.85 -15.83 -11.66
N ASP A 95 9.42 -16.75 -10.79
CA ASP A 95 10.30 -17.70 -10.11
C ASP A 95 11.43 -16.95 -9.36
N LYS A 96 12.70 -17.14 -9.78
CA LYS A 96 13.87 -16.47 -9.21
C LYS A 96 14.24 -15.18 -9.92
N THR A 97 13.56 -14.85 -11.02
CA THR A 97 13.93 -13.71 -11.85
C THR A 97 13.03 -12.52 -11.54
N ILE A 98 13.62 -11.34 -11.44
CA ILE A 98 12.93 -10.06 -11.39
C ILE A 98 13.21 -9.31 -12.69
N TYR A 99 12.14 -8.95 -13.39
CA TYR A 99 12.18 -8.07 -14.54
C TYR A 99 11.77 -6.67 -14.10
N LEU A 100 12.60 -5.68 -14.36
CA LEU A 100 12.30 -4.28 -14.13
C LEU A 100 12.27 -3.56 -15.47
N ILE A 101 11.15 -2.90 -15.76
CA ILE A 101 10.96 -2.09 -16.95
C ILE A 101 10.76 -0.65 -16.50
N ASP A 102 11.73 0.21 -16.81
CA ASP A 102 11.62 1.64 -16.57
C ASP A 102 10.89 2.28 -17.76
N LYS A 103 9.73 2.87 -17.49
CA LYS A 103 8.87 3.46 -18.53
C LYS A 103 9.49 4.71 -19.16
N ASN A 104 10.31 5.46 -18.41
CA ASN A 104 10.83 6.74 -18.87
C ASN A 104 11.90 6.58 -19.97
N ASN A 105 12.71 5.54 -19.88
CA ASN A 105 13.83 5.28 -20.78
C ASN A 105 13.68 3.97 -21.57
N GLN A 106 12.58 3.22 -21.38
CA GLN A 106 12.34 1.90 -21.95
C GLN A 106 13.43 0.86 -21.62
N ASN A 107 14.25 1.11 -20.60
CA ASN A 107 15.29 0.19 -20.17
C ASN A 107 14.66 -1.03 -19.51
N LYS A 108 15.26 -2.18 -19.78
CA LYS A 108 14.86 -3.46 -19.21
C LYS A 108 16.04 -4.03 -18.46
N PHE A 109 15.82 -4.30 -17.19
CA PHE A 109 16.79 -4.95 -16.33
C PHE A 109 16.24 -6.31 -15.89
N GLU A 110 17.14 -7.28 -15.82
CA GLU A 110 16.85 -8.63 -15.38
C GLU A 110 17.79 -8.96 -14.23
N TYR A 111 17.20 -9.41 -13.13
CA TYR A 111 17.90 -9.76 -11.91
C TYR A 111 17.59 -11.19 -11.53
N GLU A 112 18.62 -11.98 -11.24
CA GLU A 112 18.46 -13.32 -10.68
C GLU A 112 18.64 -13.27 -9.16
N LEU A 113 17.58 -13.64 -8.44
CA LEU A 113 17.58 -13.75 -6.99
C LEU A 113 18.19 -15.09 -6.57
N ASN A 114 19.11 -15.05 -5.62
CA ASN A 114 19.63 -16.24 -4.96
C ASN A 114 18.62 -16.78 -3.93
N LEU A 115 17.52 -17.37 -4.44
CA LEU A 115 16.46 -17.96 -3.63
C LEU A 115 16.78 -19.42 -3.30
N ASN A 116 16.48 -19.80 -2.05
CA ASN A 116 16.54 -21.18 -1.61
C ASN A 116 15.50 -22.06 -2.33
N LYS A 117 15.60 -23.38 -2.11
CA LYS A 117 14.58 -24.31 -2.57
C LYS A 117 13.23 -23.93 -1.95
N ASP A 118 12.18 -23.90 -2.78
CA ASP A 118 10.80 -23.57 -2.41
C ASP A 118 10.58 -22.12 -1.90
N GLU A 119 11.62 -21.28 -1.96
CA GLU A 119 11.54 -19.86 -1.68
C GLU A 119 11.01 -19.11 -2.91
N LYS A 120 10.09 -18.18 -2.66
CA LYS A 120 9.41 -17.37 -3.69
C LYS A 120 9.21 -15.95 -3.20
N THR A 121 9.22 -15.01 -4.14
CA THR A 121 8.73 -13.66 -3.91
C THR A 121 7.27 -13.72 -3.48
N ILE A 122 6.90 -12.91 -2.48
CA ILE A 122 5.51 -12.75 -2.03
C ILE A 122 5.04 -11.30 -2.10
N SER A 123 5.96 -10.34 -2.11
CA SER A 123 5.64 -8.93 -2.26
C SER A 123 6.80 -8.16 -2.88
N ILE A 124 6.45 -7.09 -3.58
CA ILE A 124 7.35 -6.09 -4.13
C ILE A 124 6.76 -4.76 -3.69
N PHE A 125 7.54 -3.82 -3.16
CA PHE A 125 7.03 -2.53 -2.70
C PHE A 125 8.12 -1.47 -2.67
N GLU A 126 7.73 -0.21 -2.59
CA GLU A 126 8.65 0.89 -2.36
C GLU A 126 8.81 1.18 -0.88
N PHE A 127 10.05 1.45 -0.47
CA PHE A 127 10.32 2.00 0.85
C PHE A 127 11.59 2.84 0.78
N ASN A 128 11.54 4.08 1.28
CA ASN A 128 12.65 5.03 1.23
C ASN A 128 13.25 5.19 -0.18
N GLU A 129 12.41 5.39 -1.20
CA GLU A 129 12.81 5.59 -2.61
C GLU A 129 13.40 4.35 -3.32
N ASP A 130 13.67 3.28 -2.57
CA ASP A 130 14.19 2.01 -3.09
C ASP A 130 13.08 0.96 -3.26
N ILE A 131 13.28 0.08 -4.24
CA ILE A 131 12.39 -1.05 -4.49
C ILE A 131 12.84 -2.22 -3.63
N HIS A 132 11.92 -2.71 -2.80
CA HIS A 132 12.12 -3.84 -1.92
C HIS A 132 11.33 -5.06 -2.40
N ILE A 133 11.93 -6.23 -2.24
CA ILE A 133 11.34 -7.52 -2.61
C ILE A 133 11.37 -8.42 -1.37
N LEU A 134 10.20 -8.86 -0.93
CA LEU A 134 10.03 -9.75 0.23
C LEU A 134 9.72 -11.16 -0.25
N THR A 135 10.38 -12.15 0.36
CA THR A 135 10.14 -13.58 0.11
C THR A 135 9.34 -14.25 1.22
N ASN A 136 8.80 -15.44 0.93
CA ASN A 136 8.12 -16.29 1.92
C ASN A 136 9.03 -16.87 3.03
N ARG A 137 10.34 -16.58 2.99
CA ARG A 137 11.30 -16.89 4.06
C ARG A 137 11.73 -15.64 4.83
N SER A 138 10.98 -14.54 4.74
CA SER A 138 11.30 -13.28 5.41
C SER A 138 12.66 -12.69 4.99
N ARG A 139 13.15 -13.02 3.79
CA ARG A 139 14.32 -12.36 3.19
C ARG A 139 13.86 -11.13 2.43
N ILE A 140 14.66 -10.07 2.53
CA ILE A 140 14.43 -8.79 1.85
C ILE A 140 15.59 -8.52 0.91
N PHE A 141 15.26 -8.32 -0.36
CA PHE A 141 16.18 -7.81 -1.37
C PHE A 141 15.84 -6.37 -1.68
N VAL A 142 16.85 -5.58 -2.03
CA VAL A 142 16.72 -4.18 -2.44
C VAL A 142 17.29 -4.01 -3.84
N ILE A 143 16.57 -3.27 -4.68
CA ILE A 143 17.06 -2.76 -5.96
C ILE A 143 17.41 -1.29 -5.75
N ASP A 144 18.71 -1.01 -5.75
CA ASP A 144 19.28 0.35 -5.73
C ASP A 144 19.89 0.64 -7.11
N GLY A 145 19.25 1.56 -7.84
CA GLY A 145 19.62 1.92 -9.20
C GLY A 145 19.56 0.71 -10.16
N GLN A 146 20.72 0.19 -10.54
CA GLN A 146 20.86 -0.96 -11.45
C GLN A 146 21.28 -2.24 -10.74
N ASN A 147 21.52 -2.23 -9.43
CA ASN A 147 21.99 -3.39 -8.71
C ASN A 147 20.88 -3.99 -7.83
N ILE A 148 20.90 -5.30 -7.68
CA ILE A 148 20.10 -6.00 -6.69
C ILE A 148 21.00 -6.56 -5.60
N SER A 149 20.59 -6.45 -4.35
CA SER A 149 21.33 -7.01 -3.23
C SER A 149 20.39 -7.51 -2.15
N GLU A 150 20.88 -8.44 -1.33
CA GLU A 150 20.17 -8.89 -0.15
C GLU A 150 20.40 -7.88 0.99
N LEU A 151 19.32 -7.33 1.51
CA LEU A 151 19.35 -6.35 2.59
C LEU A 151 19.27 -7.03 3.96
N ALA A 152 18.42 -8.05 4.09
CA ALA A 152 18.23 -8.75 5.35
C ALA A 152 17.69 -10.17 5.16
N ASP A 153 18.11 -11.06 6.05
CA ASP A 153 17.55 -12.38 6.24
C ASP A 153 17.01 -12.48 7.68
N TYR A 154 15.69 -12.53 7.81
CA TYR A 154 15.00 -12.68 9.09
C TYR A 154 14.47 -14.10 9.30
N ASP A 155 14.94 -15.08 8.53
CA ASP A 155 14.57 -16.47 8.75
C ASP A 155 15.20 -16.94 10.08
N ILE A 156 14.41 -16.92 11.14
CA ILE A 156 14.81 -17.42 12.46
C ILE A 156 14.83 -18.94 12.36
N LEU A 157 16.03 -19.52 12.30
CA LEU A 157 16.27 -20.97 12.44
C LEU A 157 15.65 -21.53 13.74
#